data_AF-A0A960EHR4-F1
#
_entry.id   AF-A0A960EHR4-F1
#
_cell.length_a   1.000
_cell.length_b   1.000
_cell.length_c   1.000
_cell.angle_alpha   90.00
_cell.angle_beta   90.00
_cell.angle_gamma   90.00
#
_symmetry.space_group_name_H-M   'P 1'
#
loop_
_entity.id
_entity.type
_entity.pdbx_description
1 polymer ?
#
loop_
_entity_poly.entity_id
_entity_poly.type
_entity_poly.pdbx_seq_one_letter_code
_entity_poly.pdbx_strand_id
1 'polypeptide(L)'
;SGAKGEEARALAEQLQAGLAARVEKEQTDWLAELTQTLADGRTVRALRLSSRPPKAGAPLPGELAAKLAEAAAEGLTADTHDDRWATVLDALSYSPVRLTVAPLSKPESPSEALVATVTKVAGRVPKVAEAFGIEAPAQPARRRSRGKGKKKPPPPPTPAAAATSTTDEPAPEAPTPPAASEPAPTPAPEATPEPEATATPESEAPVEPEVIAEAPTPEPGEPEAPPA
;
A
#
# COMPACT_ATOMS: atom_id res chain seq x y z
N SER A 1 5.06 -46.38 -20.81
CA SER A 1 5.35 -45.20 -19.98
C SER A 1 4.90 -43.85 -20.54
N GLY A 2 4.21 -43.76 -21.69
CA GLY A 2 3.76 -42.47 -22.25
C GLY A 2 2.59 -41.82 -21.51
N ALA A 3 1.53 -42.60 -21.23
CA ALA A 3 0.27 -42.08 -20.65
C ALA A 3 0.44 -41.39 -19.29
N LYS A 4 1.18 -41.99 -18.35
CA LYS A 4 1.48 -41.36 -17.05
C LYS A 4 2.24 -40.04 -17.17
N GLY A 5 3.06 -39.89 -18.21
CA GLY A 5 3.77 -38.63 -18.49
C GLY A 5 2.87 -37.56 -19.11
N GLU A 6 1.85 -37.97 -19.84
CA GLU A 6 0.83 -37.07 -20.40
C GLU A 6 -0.11 -36.56 -19.30
N GLU A 7 -0.61 -37.45 -18.43
CA GLU A 7 -1.40 -37.08 -17.25
C GLU A 7 -0.63 -36.12 -16.31
N ALA A 8 0.66 -36.38 -16.07
CA ALA A 8 1.49 -35.50 -15.25
C ALA A 8 1.68 -34.11 -15.87
N ARG A 9 1.80 -34.02 -17.20
CA ARG A 9 1.87 -32.73 -17.90
C ARG A 9 0.55 -31.98 -17.84
N ALA A 10 -0.56 -32.67 -18.09
CA ALA A 10 -1.89 -32.08 -18.01
C ALA A 10 -2.17 -31.50 -16.60
N LEU A 11 -1.79 -32.22 -15.54
CA LEU A 11 -1.92 -31.72 -14.17
C LEU A 11 -1.02 -30.51 -13.91
N ALA A 12 0.22 -30.53 -14.39
CA ALA A 12 1.13 -29.39 -14.26
C ALA A 12 0.58 -28.14 -14.98
N GLU A 13 0.02 -28.29 -16.18
CA GLU A 13 -0.63 -27.21 -16.93
C GLU A 13 -1.85 -26.66 -16.18
N GLN A 14 -2.69 -27.54 -15.62
CA GLN A 14 -3.85 -27.14 -14.83
C GLN A 14 -3.44 -26.33 -13.59
N LEU A 15 -2.40 -26.75 -12.87
CA LEU A 15 -1.90 -26.03 -11.71
C LEU A 15 -1.30 -24.67 -12.10
N GLN A 16 -0.54 -24.61 -13.19
CA GLN A 16 0.01 -23.35 -13.69
C GLN A 16 -1.10 -22.37 -14.07
N ALA A 17 -2.12 -22.83 -14.80
CA ALA A 17 -3.26 -22.02 -15.19
C ALA A 17 -4.04 -21.51 -13.95
N GLY A 18 -4.30 -22.36 -12.97
CA GLY A 18 -4.98 -21.98 -11.73
C GLY A 18 -4.22 -20.94 -10.91
N LEU A 19 -2.90 -21.08 -10.79
CA LEU A 19 -2.05 -20.11 -10.11
C LEU A 19 -2.01 -18.76 -10.85
N ALA A 20 -1.92 -18.78 -12.18
CA ALA A 20 -1.95 -17.57 -13.00
C ALA A 20 -3.28 -16.81 -12.81
N ALA A 21 -4.41 -17.51 -12.91
CA ALA A 21 -5.73 -16.93 -12.73
C ALA A 21 -5.91 -16.30 -11.34
N ARG A 22 -5.37 -16.94 -10.28
CA ARG A 22 -5.41 -16.39 -8.92
C ARG A 22 -4.63 -15.09 -8.80
N VAL A 23 -3.41 -15.03 -9.36
CA VAL A 23 -2.58 -13.83 -9.32
C VAL A 23 -3.23 -12.68 -10.10
N GLU A 24 -3.83 -12.95 -11.25
CA GLU A 24 -4.56 -11.96 -12.05
C GLU A 24 -5.78 -11.41 -11.32
N LYS A 25 -6.52 -12.27 -10.63
CA LYS A 25 -7.63 -11.86 -9.77
C LYS A 25 -7.15 -10.95 -8.64
N GLU A 26 -6.14 -11.37 -7.87
CA GLU A 26 -5.58 -10.59 -6.76
C GLU A 26 -5.04 -9.23 -7.26
N GLN A 27 -4.45 -9.20 -8.46
CA GLN A 27 -3.99 -7.97 -9.11
C GLN A 27 -5.15 -7.02 -9.45
N THR A 28 -6.25 -7.57 -9.95
CA THR A 28 -7.47 -6.80 -10.29
C THR A 28 -8.13 -6.25 -9.02
N ASP A 29 -8.29 -7.10 -8.01
CA ASP A 29 -8.89 -6.73 -6.72
C ASP A 29 -8.05 -5.65 -6.02
N TRP A 30 -6.72 -5.75 -6.05
CA TRP A 30 -5.82 -4.73 -5.51
C TRP A 30 -5.96 -3.37 -6.20
N LEU A 31 -6.05 -3.35 -7.54
CA LEU A 31 -6.26 -2.10 -8.28
C LEU A 31 -7.62 -1.48 -7.98
N ALA A 32 -8.66 -2.31 -7.85
CA ALA A 32 -10.00 -1.86 -7.49
C ALA A 32 -10.03 -1.26 -6.08
N GLU A 33 -9.43 -1.94 -5.09
CA GLU A 33 -9.34 -1.43 -3.71
C GLU A 33 -8.54 -0.11 -3.67
N LEU A 34 -7.44 -0.03 -4.41
CA LEU A 34 -6.63 1.19 -4.47
C LEU A 34 -7.40 2.37 -5.08
N THR A 35 -8.12 2.12 -6.17
CA THR A 35 -8.94 3.14 -6.84
C THR A 35 -10.07 3.61 -5.93
N GLN A 36 -10.79 2.70 -5.29
CA GLN A 36 -11.85 3.04 -4.34
C GLN A 36 -11.32 3.81 -3.13
N THR A 37 -10.22 3.35 -2.54
CA THR A 37 -9.59 4.01 -1.39
C THR A 37 -9.19 5.45 -1.72
N LEU A 38 -8.69 5.67 -2.94
CA LEU A 38 -8.32 7.00 -3.41
C LEU A 38 -9.57 7.87 -3.65
N ALA A 39 -10.62 7.31 -4.25
CA ALA A 39 -11.90 8.00 -4.43
C ALA A 39 -12.55 8.42 -3.09
N ASP A 40 -12.36 7.63 -2.03
CA ASP A 40 -12.83 7.96 -0.68
C ASP A 40 -11.96 9.02 0.03
N GLY A 41 -10.95 9.59 -0.63
CA GLY A 41 -10.04 10.58 -0.06
C GLY A 41 -9.07 10.01 1.00
N ARG A 42 -8.93 8.68 1.09
CA ARG A 42 -8.06 8.03 2.09
C ARG A 42 -6.62 7.92 1.60
N THR A 43 -5.98 9.06 1.32
CA THR A 43 -4.66 9.16 0.67
C THR A 43 -3.57 8.33 1.35
N VAL A 44 -3.43 8.38 2.67
CA VAL A 44 -2.40 7.60 3.41
C VAL A 44 -2.62 6.10 3.22
N ARG A 45 -3.87 5.63 3.28
CA ARG A 45 -4.20 4.22 3.05
C ARG A 45 -3.88 3.82 1.62
N ALA A 46 -4.26 4.65 0.64
CA ALA A 46 -3.95 4.42 -0.77
C ALA A 46 -2.43 4.33 -1.02
N LEU A 47 -1.65 5.24 -0.44
CA LEU A 47 -0.18 5.21 -0.53
C LEU A 47 0.40 3.90 0.04
N ARG A 48 -0.08 3.45 1.20
CA ARG A 48 0.35 2.18 1.81
C ARG A 48 -0.02 0.98 0.94
N LEU A 49 -1.25 0.94 0.44
CA LEU A 49 -1.73 -0.14 -0.44
C LEU A 49 -0.92 -0.19 -1.75
N SER A 50 -0.56 0.97 -2.31
CA SER A 50 0.26 1.06 -3.54
C SER A 50 1.66 0.45 -3.41
N SER A 51 2.20 0.35 -2.19
CA SER A 51 3.52 -0.23 -1.90
C SER A 51 3.51 -1.75 -1.76
N ARG A 52 2.33 -2.38 -1.77
CA ARG A 52 2.13 -3.82 -1.51
C ARG A 52 1.41 -4.50 -2.68
N PRO A 53 1.98 -4.50 -3.90
CA PRO A 53 1.37 -5.22 -5.01
C PRO A 53 1.41 -6.73 -4.74
N PRO A 54 0.38 -7.50 -5.17
CA PRO A 54 0.34 -8.95 -4.96
C PRO A 54 1.51 -9.66 -5.63
N LYS A 55 1.97 -9.12 -6.77
CA LYS A 55 3.20 -9.55 -7.43
C LYS A 55 4.29 -8.50 -7.21
N ALA A 56 5.38 -8.89 -6.53
CA ALA A 56 6.51 -8.00 -6.28
C ALA A 56 7.03 -7.39 -7.60
N GLY A 57 7.14 -6.06 -7.63
CA GLY A 57 7.60 -5.32 -8.81
C GLY A 57 6.54 -5.13 -9.90
N ALA A 58 5.28 -5.52 -9.69
CA ALA A 58 4.20 -5.15 -10.60
C ALA A 58 4.09 -3.62 -10.66
N PRO A 59 4.15 -3.01 -11.87
CA PRO A 59 4.08 -1.57 -12.00
C PRO A 59 2.68 -1.06 -11.70
N LEU A 60 2.60 0.10 -11.04
CA LEU A 60 1.35 0.82 -10.87
C LEU A 60 0.95 1.46 -12.20
N PRO A 61 -0.33 1.34 -12.66
CA PRO A 61 -0.79 2.02 -13.88
C PRO A 61 -0.53 3.53 -13.81
N GLY A 62 -0.06 4.11 -14.92
CA GLY A 62 0.43 5.48 -14.96
C GLY A 62 -0.60 6.52 -14.52
N GLU A 63 -1.86 6.39 -14.94
CA GLU A 63 -2.93 7.30 -14.52
C GLU A 63 -3.24 7.21 -13.02
N LEU A 64 -3.25 5.99 -12.47
CA LEU A 64 -3.49 5.80 -11.05
C LEU A 64 -2.31 6.33 -10.22
N ALA A 65 -1.09 6.17 -10.72
CA ALA A 65 0.10 6.76 -10.13
C ALA A 65 0.04 8.30 -10.14
N ALA A 66 -0.42 8.91 -11.23
CA ALA A 66 -0.60 10.36 -11.32
C ALA A 66 -1.63 10.86 -10.30
N LYS A 67 -2.82 10.24 -10.25
CA LYS A 67 -3.88 10.60 -9.28
C LYS A 67 -3.41 10.42 -7.84
N LEU A 68 -2.66 9.36 -7.55
CA LEU A 68 -2.09 9.12 -6.22
C LEU A 68 -1.04 10.18 -5.85
N ALA A 69 -0.23 10.61 -6.82
CA ALA A 69 0.77 11.66 -6.61
C ALA A 69 0.13 13.03 -6.37
N GLU A 70 -0.93 13.35 -7.11
CA GLU A 70 -1.73 14.56 -6.96
C GLU A 70 -2.41 14.61 -5.58
N ALA A 71 -3.13 13.56 -5.19
CA ALA A 71 -3.76 13.48 -3.87
C ALA A 71 -2.74 13.55 -2.72
N ALA A 72 -1.53 13.02 -2.92
CA ALA A 72 -0.45 13.16 -1.95
C ALA A 72 0.08 14.59 -1.87
N ALA A 73 0.20 15.30 -3.01
CA ALA A 73 0.62 16.70 -3.05
C ALA A 73 -0.41 17.63 -2.38
N GLU A 74 -1.70 17.38 -2.61
CA GLU A 74 -2.81 18.11 -1.96
C GLU A 74 -2.79 17.98 -0.42
N GLY A 75 -2.35 16.83 0.09
CA GLY A 75 -2.14 16.61 1.53
C GLY A 75 -0.85 17.22 2.08
N LEU A 76 -0.02 17.85 1.23
CA LEU A 76 1.25 18.48 1.59
C LEU A 76 1.20 19.98 1.28
N THR A 77 0.40 20.69 2.06
CA THR A 77 0.12 22.13 1.97
C THR A 77 0.44 22.84 3.29
N ALA A 78 0.60 24.16 3.26
CA ALA A 78 0.92 24.95 4.45
C ALA A 78 -0.17 24.88 5.55
N ASP A 79 -1.44 24.71 5.15
CA ASP A 79 -2.59 24.62 6.06
C ASP A 79 -2.76 23.24 6.70
N THR A 80 -1.99 22.25 6.27
CA THR A 80 -2.07 20.90 6.82
C THR A 80 -1.21 20.80 8.09
N HIS A 81 -1.79 20.27 9.17
CA HIS A 81 -1.09 20.06 10.44
C HIS A 81 0.14 19.15 10.31
N ASP A 82 1.20 19.45 11.07
CA ASP A 82 2.49 18.75 11.06
C ASP A 82 2.39 17.23 11.26
N ASP A 83 1.53 16.75 12.15
CA ASP A 83 1.33 15.31 12.37
C ASP A 83 0.75 14.60 11.14
N ARG A 84 -0.15 15.27 10.41
CA ARG A 84 -0.72 14.74 9.16
C ARG A 84 0.34 14.75 8.07
N TRP A 85 1.14 15.81 7.97
CA TRP A 85 2.32 15.87 7.12
C TRP A 85 3.26 14.69 7.36
N ALA A 86 3.67 14.45 8.61
CA ALA A 86 4.55 13.36 8.97
C ALA A 86 3.97 11.99 8.60
N THR A 87 2.66 11.80 8.79
CA THR A 87 1.95 10.56 8.45
C THR A 87 1.93 10.32 6.93
N VAL A 88 1.66 11.36 6.13
CA VAL A 88 1.71 11.29 4.66
C VAL A 88 3.14 10.99 4.20
N LEU A 89 4.15 11.64 4.78
CA LEU A 89 5.55 11.42 4.43
C LEU A 89 6.03 10.00 4.75
N ASP A 90 5.63 9.42 5.89
CA ASP A 90 5.95 8.03 6.23
C ASP A 90 5.43 7.06 5.17
N ALA A 91 4.15 7.19 4.81
CA ALA A 91 3.52 6.37 3.77
C ALA A 91 4.12 6.62 2.38
N LEU A 92 4.35 7.89 2.02
CA LEU A 92 4.94 8.28 0.75
C LEU A 92 6.34 7.69 0.59
N SER A 93 7.13 7.59 1.66
CA SER A 93 8.51 7.13 1.60
C SER A 93 8.69 5.70 1.04
N TYR A 94 7.65 4.87 1.10
CA TYR A 94 7.61 3.51 0.54
C TYR A 94 6.77 3.39 -0.73
N SER A 95 6.05 4.44 -1.11
CA SER A 95 5.19 4.43 -2.29
C SER A 95 6.01 4.44 -3.60
N PRO A 96 5.51 3.85 -4.70
CA PRO A 96 6.08 4.00 -6.03
C PRO A 96 6.16 5.46 -6.52
N VAL A 97 5.29 6.37 -6.04
CA VAL A 97 5.24 7.79 -6.48
C VAL A 97 6.15 8.74 -5.70
N ARG A 98 6.96 8.22 -4.77
CA ARG A 98 7.82 9.01 -3.87
C ARG A 98 8.83 9.95 -4.55
N LEU A 99 9.19 9.64 -5.80
CA LEU A 99 10.13 10.46 -6.59
C LEU A 99 9.43 11.56 -7.37
N THR A 100 8.11 11.48 -7.53
CA THR A 100 7.33 12.38 -8.38
C THR A 100 6.58 13.45 -7.60
N VAL A 101 6.17 13.17 -6.36
CA VAL A 101 5.39 14.10 -5.50
C VAL A 101 6.27 15.28 -5.05
N ALA A 102 5.81 16.49 -5.35
CA ALA A 102 6.31 17.73 -4.75
C ALA A 102 5.23 18.28 -3.82
N PRO A 103 5.59 18.85 -2.65
CA PRO A 103 4.62 19.54 -1.81
C PRO A 103 4.12 20.80 -2.53
N LEU A 104 2.84 21.14 -2.36
CA LEU A 104 2.27 22.34 -2.97
C LEU A 104 2.79 23.61 -2.30
N SER A 105 2.85 23.60 -0.97
CA SER A 105 3.35 24.71 -0.16
C SER A 105 4.02 24.18 1.09
N LYS A 106 5.12 24.81 1.51
CA LYS A 106 5.79 24.51 2.79
C LYS A 106 5.01 25.16 3.95
N PRO A 107 4.83 24.48 5.11
CA PRO A 107 4.31 25.11 6.31
C PRO A 107 5.15 26.33 6.71
N GLU A 108 4.50 27.41 7.14
CA GLU A 108 5.17 28.68 7.44
C GLU A 108 6.08 28.58 8.67
N SER A 109 5.70 27.75 9.65
CA SER A 109 6.49 27.47 10.86
C SER A 109 6.48 25.97 11.17
N PRO A 110 7.31 25.16 10.46
CA PRO A 110 7.37 23.73 10.68
C PRO A 110 7.99 23.42 12.04
N SER A 111 7.38 22.52 12.80
CA SER A 111 7.95 22.03 14.06
C SER A 111 9.28 21.30 13.83
N GLU A 112 10.13 21.28 14.87
CA GLU A 112 11.39 20.53 14.85
C GLU A 112 11.16 19.04 14.58
N ALA A 113 10.05 18.49 15.06
CA ALA A 113 9.66 17.09 14.84
C ALA A 113 9.36 16.80 13.36
N LEU A 114 8.67 17.72 12.67
CA LEU A 114 8.42 17.60 11.23
C LEU A 114 9.73 17.68 10.45
N VAL A 115 10.60 18.65 10.76
CA VAL A 115 11.91 18.80 10.11
C VAL A 115 12.78 17.56 10.31
N ALA A 116 12.79 16.98 11.52
CA ALA A 116 13.49 15.74 11.81
C ALA A 116 12.94 14.57 10.97
N THR A 117 11.62 14.51 10.80
CA THR A 117 10.96 13.49 9.96
C THR A 117 11.34 13.64 8.49
N VAL A 118 11.28 14.86 7.94
CA VAL A 118 11.71 15.15 6.56
C VAL A 118 13.18 14.76 6.37
N THR A 119 14.05 15.13 7.31
CA THR A 119 15.48 14.78 7.27
C THR A 119 15.69 13.27 7.24
N LYS A 120 14.96 12.52 8.07
CA LYS A 120 15.01 11.04 8.10
C LYS A 120 14.61 10.40 6.77
N VAL A 121 13.65 10.98 6.04
CA VAL A 121 13.15 10.43 4.77
C VAL A 121 13.71 11.11 3.52
N ALA A 122 14.60 12.10 3.66
CA ALA A 122 15.09 12.94 2.57
C ALA A 122 15.64 12.14 1.37
N GLY A 123 16.41 11.08 1.64
CA GLY A 123 16.96 10.20 0.59
C GLY A 123 15.92 9.40 -0.21
N ARG A 124 14.67 9.30 0.26
CA ARG A 124 13.56 8.61 -0.42
C ARG A 124 12.57 9.57 -1.07
N VAL A 125 12.46 10.80 -0.55
CA VAL A 125 11.49 11.82 -0.99
C VAL A 125 12.22 13.11 -1.38
N PRO A 126 13.01 13.08 -2.47
CA PRO A 126 13.96 14.15 -2.78
C PRO A 126 13.31 15.50 -3.02
N LYS A 127 12.16 15.55 -3.72
CA LYS A 127 11.46 16.81 -4.01
C LYS A 127 10.90 17.49 -2.76
N VAL A 128 10.47 16.71 -1.77
CA VAL A 128 10.04 17.28 -0.48
C VAL A 128 11.26 17.79 0.28
N ALA A 129 12.36 17.05 0.31
CA ALA A 129 13.57 17.48 0.99
C ALA A 129 14.11 18.80 0.41
N GLU A 130 14.11 18.94 -0.92
CA GLU A 130 14.46 20.16 -1.65
C GLU A 130 13.59 21.35 -1.21
N ALA A 131 12.27 21.17 -1.10
CA ALA A 131 11.36 22.22 -0.62
C ALA A 131 11.65 22.68 0.82
N PHE A 132 12.27 21.82 1.64
CA PHE A 132 12.72 22.15 2.99
C PHE A 132 14.17 22.64 3.05
N GLY A 133 14.90 22.65 1.93
CA GLY A 133 16.33 22.99 1.88
C GLY A 133 17.23 21.92 2.50
N ILE A 134 16.74 20.68 2.63
CA ILE A 134 17.49 19.56 3.19
C ILE A 134 18.13 18.79 2.03
N GLU A 135 19.45 18.79 1.97
CA GLU A 135 20.18 17.99 0.99
C GLU A 135 19.99 16.51 1.29
N ALA A 136 19.49 15.76 0.30
CA ALA A 136 19.35 14.32 0.43
C ALA A 136 20.74 13.68 0.55
N PRO A 137 20.98 12.75 1.51
CA PRO A 137 22.27 12.08 1.59
C PRO A 137 22.54 11.38 0.26
N ALA A 138 23.68 11.71 -0.36
CA ALA A 138 24.09 11.13 -1.64
C ALA A 138 23.96 9.60 -1.55
N GLN A 139 23.00 9.04 -2.28
CA GLN A 139 22.78 7.60 -2.32
C GLN A 139 24.11 6.95 -2.73
N PRO A 140 24.66 5.99 -1.95
CA PRO A 140 25.91 5.35 -2.31
C PRO A 140 25.69 4.76 -3.70
N ALA A 141 26.40 5.30 -4.70
CA ALA A 141 26.24 4.93 -6.08
C ALA A 141 26.24 3.41 -6.11
N ARG A 142 25.08 2.79 -6.44
CA ARG A 142 25.02 1.33 -6.54
C ARG A 142 26.12 1.00 -7.50
N ARG A 143 27.16 0.32 -6.99
CA ARG A 143 28.25 -0.16 -7.81
C ARG A 143 27.57 -1.01 -8.86
N ARG A 144 27.32 -0.42 -10.03
CA ARG A 144 27.02 -1.15 -11.25
C ARG A 144 28.13 -2.17 -11.23
N SER A 145 27.80 -3.44 -11.02
CA SER A 145 28.71 -4.53 -11.28
C SER A 145 29.01 -4.39 -12.76
N ARG A 146 30.00 -3.55 -13.05
CA ARG A 146 30.59 -3.38 -14.36
C ARG A 146 31.28 -4.70 -14.53
N GLY A 147 30.52 -5.64 -15.07
CA GLY A 147 30.95 -6.98 -15.37
C GLY A 147 32.32 -6.83 -15.99
N LYS A 148 33.33 -7.19 -15.20
CA LYS A 148 34.67 -7.39 -15.71
C LYS A 148 34.47 -8.53 -16.68
N GLY A 149 34.33 -8.18 -17.96
CA GLY A 149 34.19 -9.14 -19.04
C GLY A 149 35.38 -10.08 -18.98
N LYS A 150 35.20 -11.19 -18.26
CA LYS A 150 36.00 -12.39 -18.47
C LYS A 150 35.54 -12.86 -19.85
N LYS A 151 36.31 -12.49 -20.87
CA LYS A 151 36.17 -13.02 -22.22
C LYS A 151 36.06 -14.54 -22.08
N LYS A 152 34.88 -15.07 -22.38
CA LYS A 152 34.65 -16.52 -22.42
C LYS A 152 35.50 -17.04 -23.59
N PRO A 153 36.46 -17.97 -23.38
CA PRO A 153 37.14 -18.60 -24.50
C PRO A 153 36.11 -19.38 -25.35
N PRO A 154 36.32 -19.49 -26.68
CA PRO A 154 35.38 -20.16 -27.57
C PRO A 154 35.25 -21.65 -27.18
N PRO A 155 34.06 -22.25 -27.34
CA PRO A 155 33.87 -23.67 -27.05
C PRO A 155 34.65 -24.54 -28.06
N PRO A 156 35.30 -25.63 -27.61
CA PRO A 156 35.88 -26.61 -28.53
C PRO A 156 34.79 -27.41 -29.26
N PRO A 157 35.08 -27.93 -30.47
CA PRO A 157 34.11 -28.71 -31.24
C PRO A 157 33.85 -30.06 -30.57
N THR A 158 32.57 -30.42 -30.47
CA THR A 158 32.10 -31.74 -30.02
C THR A 158 32.38 -32.83 -31.06
N PRO A 159 32.97 -33.97 -30.68
CA PRO A 159 32.69 -35.23 -31.33
C PRO A 159 31.54 -35.96 -30.61
N ALA A 160 30.70 -36.59 -31.42
CA ALA A 160 29.57 -37.39 -31.00
C ALA A 160 29.97 -38.78 -30.51
N ALA A 161 29.05 -39.35 -29.73
CA ALA A 161 28.71 -40.77 -29.59
C ALA A 161 29.39 -41.61 -28.50
N ALA A 162 28.49 -42.29 -27.77
CA ALA A 162 28.61 -43.59 -27.11
C ALA A 162 29.50 -43.66 -25.84
N ALA A 163 29.19 -44.38 -24.78
CA ALA A 163 28.02 -45.15 -24.37
C ALA A 163 28.25 -45.56 -22.89
N THR A 164 27.15 -45.66 -22.14
CA THR A 164 26.83 -46.70 -21.12
C THR A 164 27.66 -46.91 -19.84
N SER A 165 26.87 -47.15 -18.78
CA SER A 165 27.11 -47.97 -17.58
C SER A 165 27.79 -47.23 -16.42
N THR A 166 27.49 -47.41 -15.13
CA THR A 166 26.47 -48.15 -14.35
C THR A 166 26.84 -47.84 -12.88
N THR A 167 25.85 -47.67 -12.00
CA THR A 167 25.88 -47.88 -10.53
C THR A 167 26.99 -47.21 -9.70
N ASP A 168 26.59 -46.31 -8.79
CA ASP A 168 26.64 -46.66 -7.36
C ASP A 168 25.68 -45.80 -6.53
N GLU A 169 24.93 -46.50 -5.69
CA GLU A 169 24.06 -46.05 -4.61
C GLU A 169 24.92 -45.45 -3.47
N PRO A 170 24.46 -44.42 -2.73
CA PRO A 170 23.95 -44.74 -1.39
C PRO A 170 22.56 -44.16 -1.12
N ALA A 171 21.85 -44.97 -0.33
CA ALA A 171 20.55 -44.80 0.26
C ALA A 171 20.44 -43.59 1.24
N PRO A 172 19.21 -43.24 1.68
CA PRO A 172 18.82 -41.92 2.13
C PRO A 172 19.07 -41.68 3.62
N GLU A 173 19.51 -40.47 3.95
CA GLU A 173 19.55 -39.97 5.32
C GLU A 173 18.16 -39.43 5.70
N ALA A 174 17.53 -40.11 6.65
CA ALA A 174 16.23 -39.77 7.21
C ALA A 174 16.30 -38.45 7.98
N PRO A 175 15.43 -37.46 7.73
CA PRO A 175 15.07 -36.51 8.75
C PRO A 175 14.11 -37.19 9.73
N THR A 176 14.56 -37.25 10.97
CA THR A 176 13.80 -37.61 12.17
C THR A 176 12.43 -36.90 12.20
N PRO A 177 11.36 -37.61 12.60
CA PRO A 177 10.06 -36.97 12.81
C PRO A 177 10.14 -36.08 14.06
N PRO A 178 9.84 -34.77 13.98
CA PRO A 178 9.42 -34.06 15.18
C PRO A 178 8.11 -34.69 15.65
N ALA A 179 8.11 -35.02 16.94
CA ALA A 179 7.06 -35.65 17.68
C ALA A 179 5.67 -35.09 17.37
N ALA A 180 4.71 -36.02 17.34
CA ALA A 180 3.32 -35.76 17.58
C ALA A 180 3.14 -34.77 18.75
N SER A 181 2.49 -33.65 18.49
CA SER A 181 1.65 -32.99 19.48
C SER A 181 0.23 -33.14 18.95
N GLU A 182 -0.41 -34.18 19.48
CA GLU A 182 -1.85 -34.40 19.40
C GLU A 182 -2.59 -33.17 19.96
N PRO A 183 -3.76 -32.83 19.39
CA PRO A 183 -4.47 -31.59 19.70
C PRO A 183 -5.12 -31.68 21.07
N ALA A 184 -4.84 -30.69 21.92
CA ALA A 184 -5.63 -30.41 23.12
C ALA A 184 -6.69 -29.34 22.80
N PRO A 185 -7.83 -29.35 23.51
CA PRO A 185 -9.16 -29.19 22.93
C PRO A 185 -9.60 -27.74 22.70
N THR A 186 -10.50 -27.62 21.72
CA THR A 186 -11.51 -26.58 21.56
C THR A 186 -12.14 -26.18 22.91
N PRO A 187 -12.06 -24.92 23.35
CA PRO A 187 -13.11 -24.35 24.17
C PRO A 187 -14.29 -24.04 23.23
N ALA A 188 -15.38 -24.78 23.42
CA ALA A 188 -16.67 -24.39 22.89
C ALA A 188 -17.03 -23.00 23.43
N PRO A 189 -17.71 -22.15 22.64
CA PRO A 189 -18.27 -20.90 23.15
C PRO A 189 -19.44 -21.23 24.07
N GLU A 190 -19.20 -21.17 25.37
CA GLU A 190 -20.27 -21.23 26.37
C GLU A 190 -20.76 -19.81 26.66
N ALA A 191 -22.06 -19.64 26.46
CA ALA A 191 -22.93 -18.64 27.06
C ALA A 191 -22.54 -17.16 26.90
N THR A 192 -23.16 -16.52 25.90
CA THR A 192 -23.68 -15.16 26.05
C THR A 192 -24.70 -15.13 27.19
N PRO A 193 -24.49 -14.42 28.30
CA PRO A 193 -25.61 -13.94 29.07
C PRO A 193 -26.23 -12.76 28.32
N GLU A 194 -27.43 -12.99 27.82
CA GLU A 194 -28.47 -11.98 27.71
C GLU A 194 -28.56 -11.20 29.03
N PRO A 195 -28.70 -9.87 28.97
CA PRO A 195 -29.61 -9.23 29.91
C PRO A 195 -30.81 -8.71 29.13
N GLU A 196 -31.85 -9.53 29.13
CA GLU A 196 -33.21 -9.06 28.97
C GLU A 196 -33.56 -8.11 30.13
N ALA A 197 -34.11 -6.96 29.76
CA ALA A 197 -35.16 -6.23 30.46
C ALA A 197 -35.13 -6.15 32.01
N THR A 198 -34.80 -4.95 32.50
CA THR A 198 -35.59 -4.35 33.59
C THR A 198 -36.41 -3.21 32.99
N ALA A 199 -37.70 -3.47 32.81
CA ALA A 199 -38.71 -2.47 32.51
C ALA A 199 -39.17 -1.75 33.80
N THR A 200 -39.76 -0.55 33.59
CA THR A 200 -40.83 0.10 34.38
C THR A 200 -40.40 1.14 35.44
N PRO A 201 -41.07 2.32 35.58
CA PRO A 201 -41.84 3.13 34.61
C PRO A 201 -41.64 4.68 34.71
N GLU A 202 -42.06 5.36 33.64
CA GLU A 202 -42.93 6.57 33.59
C GLU A 202 -42.70 7.76 34.56
N SER A 203 -42.27 8.89 33.99
CA SER A 203 -42.80 10.22 34.37
C SER A 203 -42.69 11.18 33.17
N GLU A 204 -43.76 11.16 32.38
CA GLU A 204 -44.47 12.27 31.72
C GLU A 204 -43.85 13.69 31.75
N ALA A 205 -43.58 14.24 30.56
CA ALA A 205 -44.23 15.46 30.06
C ALA A 205 -43.73 15.82 28.62
N PRO A 206 -44.64 15.95 27.64
CA PRO A 206 -44.32 16.31 26.25
C PRO A 206 -44.46 17.82 26.00
N VAL A 207 -43.59 18.38 25.17
CA VAL A 207 -43.84 19.65 24.46
C VAL A 207 -43.05 19.69 23.15
N GLU A 208 -43.74 19.43 22.05
CA GLU A 208 -43.52 20.08 20.74
C GLU A 208 -44.34 21.39 20.70
N PRO A 209 -44.19 22.30 19.70
CA PRO A 209 -43.40 22.26 18.45
C PRO A 209 -42.61 23.58 18.19
N GLU A 210 -41.99 23.73 17.00
CA GLU A 210 -42.10 24.89 16.07
C GLU A 210 -40.82 25.05 15.21
N VAL A 211 -40.79 24.46 14.02
CA VAL A 211 -41.04 25.07 12.69
C VAL A 211 -40.15 26.27 12.35
N ILE A 212 -39.40 26.07 11.27
CA ILE A 212 -38.50 26.99 10.58
C ILE A 212 -39.33 28.12 9.92
N ALA A 213 -39.06 29.37 10.27
CA ALA A 213 -39.47 30.57 9.53
C ALA A 213 -38.21 31.47 9.38
N GLU A 214 -37.66 31.57 8.17
CA GLU A 214 -37.94 32.62 7.17
C GLU A 214 -36.94 33.78 7.30
N ALA A 215 -36.28 34.09 6.18
CA ALA A 215 -35.29 35.15 6.04
C ALA A 215 -35.87 36.55 6.33
N PRO A 216 -35.03 37.57 6.50
CA PRO A 216 -35.11 38.61 5.47
C PRO A 216 -33.76 39.18 5.00
N THR A 217 -33.74 39.43 3.69
CA THR A 217 -32.89 40.35 2.94
C THR A 217 -32.78 41.73 3.60
N PRO A 218 -31.58 42.35 3.65
CA PRO A 218 -31.49 43.80 3.78
C PRO A 218 -31.32 44.45 2.40
N GLU A 219 -32.35 45.18 1.99
CA GLU A 219 -32.35 46.23 0.97
C GLU A 219 -31.66 47.48 1.56
N PRO A 220 -30.69 48.14 0.89
CA PRO A 220 -30.20 49.44 1.32
C PRO A 220 -30.99 50.55 0.62
N GLY A 221 -32.01 51.06 1.30
CA GLY A 221 -32.66 52.33 0.99
C GLY A 221 -32.13 53.44 1.90
N GLU A 222 -31.63 54.50 1.27
CA GLU A 222 -31.23 55.82 1.82
C GLU A 222 -32.16 56.35 2.93
N PRO A 223 -31.65 57.20 3.86
CA PRO A 223 -31.95 58.61 3.64
C PRO A 223 -30.95 59.66 4.21
N GLU A 224 -31.05 60.83 3.57
CA GLU A 224 -31.00 62.20 4.10
C GLU A 224 -29.68 62.88 4.50
N ALA A 225 -29.37 63.93 3.72
CA ALA A 225 -28.44 65.01 4.04
C ALA A 225 -29.06 66.04 5.01
N PRO A 226 -28.26 66.73 5.85
CA PRO A 226 -28.75 67.70 6.84
C PRO A 226 -28.90 69.13 6.25
N PRO A 227 -29.55 70.06 6.97
CA PRO A 227 -30.20 71.24 6.39
C PRO A 227 -29.30 72.49 6.33
N ALA A 228 -29.52 73.31 5.29
CA ALA A 228 -29.46 74.79 5.29
C ALA A 228 -30.02 75.35 3.98
#